data_AF-A0A7X5DHX8-F1
#
_entry.id   AF-A0A7X5DHX8-F1
#
_cell.length_a   1.000
_cell.length_b   1.000
_cell.length_c   1.000
_cell.angle_alpha   90.00
_cell.angle_beta   90.00
_cell.angle_gamma   90.00
#
_symmetry.space_group_name_H-M   'P 1'
#
loop_
_entity.id
_entity.type
_entity.pdbx_description
1 polymer ?
#
loop_
_entity_poly.entity_id
_entity_poly.type
_entity_poly.pdbx_seq_one_letter_code
_entity_poly.pdbx_strand_id
1 'polypeptide(L)' 'AEANRLYGISFVEMGEISNMDAVILAVSHKVFEKLSPDTLNRFYKKRHTRRVLADIKGILDRERLEEAGYLYWRL' A
#
# COMPACT_ATOMS: atom_id res chain seq x y z
N ALA A 1 14.61 -0.98 -18.65
CA ALA A 1 14.28 -2.02 -17.65
C ALA A 1 13.24 -2.97 -18.24
N GLU A 2 13.25 -4.25 -17.85
CA GLU A 2 12.40 -5.31 -18.41
C GLU A 2 10.89 -5.04 -18.30
N ALA A 3 10.42 -4.52 -17.14
CA ALA A 3 9.00 -4.27 -16.89
C ALA A 3 8.37 -3.25 -17.87
N ASN A 4 9.12 -2.22 -18.25
CA ASN A 4 8.64 -1.25 -19.23
C ASN A 4 8.56 -1.86 -20.64
N ARG A 5 9.58 -2.64 -21.03
CA ARG A 5 9.63 -3.31 -22.35
C ARG A 5 8.49 -4.32 -22.54
N LEU A 6 8.17 -5.10 -21.50
CA LEU A 6 7.21 -6.19 -21.59
C LEU A 6 5.78 -5.77 -21.23
N TYR A 7 5.61 -4.82 -20.32
CA TYR A 7 4.29 -4.48 -19.75
C TYR A 7 3.94 -3.00 -19.85
N GLY A 8 4.81 -2.15 -20.40
CA GLY A 8 4.60 -0.70 -20.44
C GLY A 8 4.61 -0.04 -19.05
N ILE A 9 5.12 -0.76 -18.04
CA ILE A 9 5.12 -0.28 -16.64
C ILE A 9 6.41 0.49 -16.38
N SER A 10 6.25 1.72 -15.92
CA SER A 10 7.34 2.56 -15.42
C SER A 10 7.30 2.55 -13.90
N PHE A 11 8.46 2.37 -13.28
CA PHE A 11 8.59 2.50 -11.84
C PHE A 11 8.66 3.97 -11.45
N VAL A 12 8.10 4.27 -10.29
CA VAL A 12 8.22 5.57 -9.62
C VAL A 12 8.83 5.34 -8.25
N GLU A 13 9.43 6.39 -7.70
CA GLU A 13 9.88 6.33 -6.31
C GLU A 13 8.69 6.21 -5.36
N MET A 14 8.88 5.56 -4.22
CA MET A 14 7.79 5.36 -3.25
C MET A 14 7.18 6.69 -2.77
N GLY A 15 7.98 7.76 -2.74
CA GLY A 15 7.53 9.12 -2.38
C GLY A 15 6.59 9.76 -3.40
N GLU A 16 6.55 9.25 -4.63
CA GLU A 16 5.67 9.76 -5.69
C GLU A 16 4.30 9.06 -5.70
N ILE A 17 4.15 7.97 -4.94
CA ILE A 17 2.89 7.25 -4.80
C ILE A 17 1.89 8.13 -4.05
N SER A 18 0.82 8.51 -4.74
CA SER A 18 -0.24 9.36 -4.18
C SER A 18 -1.54 9.16 -4.96
N ASN A 19 -2.65 9.63 -4.40
CA ASN A 19 -3.96 9.58 -5.05
C ASN A 19 -4.43 8.16 -5.43
N MET A 20 -4.13 7.16 -4.61
CA MET A 20 -4.63 5.79 -4.76
C MET A 20 -6.03 5.66 -4.16
N ASP A 21 -6.86 4.80 -4.76
CA ASP A 21 -8.13 4.36 -4.18
C ASP A 21 -7.94 3.11 -3.28
N ALA A 22 -6.96 2.26 -3.61
CA ALA A 22 -6.56 1.09 -2.83
C ALA A 22 -5.05 0.86 -2.93
N VAL A 23 -4.47 0.22 -1.91
CA VAL A 23 -3.06 -0.22 -1.91
C VAL A 23 -3.02 -1.73 -1.68
N ILE A 24 -2.19 -2.42 -2.45
CA ILE A 24 -2.00 -3.86 -2.37
C ILE A 24 -0.52 -4.15 -2.08
N LEU A 25 -0.24 -4.81 -0.97
CA LEU A 25 1.08 -5.36 -0.65
C LEU A 25 1.12 -6.82 -1.10
N ALA A 26 1.66 -7.05 -2.29
CA ALA A 26 1.67 -8.38 -2.92
C ALA A 26 2.83 -9.28 -2.46
N VAL A 27 3.89 -8.71 -1.86
CA VAL A 27 5.14 -9.40 -1.53
C VAL A 27 5.69 -8.97 -0.17
N SER A 28 6.43 -9.86 0.48
CA SER A 28 6.95 -9.69 1.84
C SER A 28 8.39 -9.15 1.87
N HIS A 29 8.64 -8.01 1.21
CA HIS A 29 9.95 -7.36 1.29
C HIS A 29 10.10 -6.60 2.62
N LYS A 30 11.25 -6.75 3.29
CA LYS A 30 11.56 -6.11 4.59
C LYS A 30 11.37 -4.60 4.63
N VAL A 31 11.46 -3.93 3.48
CA VAL A 31 11.22 -2.49 3.38
C VAL A 31 9.76 -2.13 3.69
N PHE A 32 8.81 -3.02 3.39
CA PHE A 32 7.38 -2.79 3.62
C PHE A 32 6.94 -3.04 5.06
N GLU A 33 7.66 -3.88 5.81
CA GLU A 33 7.41 -4.10 7.25
C GLU A 33 7.53 -2.81 8.08
N LYS A 34 8.27 -1.82 7.56
CA LYS A 34 8.48 -0.51 8.20
C LYS A 34 7.44 0.54 7.81
N LEU A 35 6.44 0.20 6.99
CA LEU A 35 5.42 1.15 6.57
C LEU A 35 4.48 1.48 7.73
N SER A 36 4.60 2.70 8.25
CA SER A 36 3.68 3.22 9.25
C SER A 36 2.33 3.63 8.63
N PRO A 37 1.24 3.67 9.41
CA PRO A 37 -0.03 4.26 8.98
C PRO A 37 0.15 5.67 8.39
N ASP A 38 1.00 6.52 8.98
CA ASP A 38 1.26 7.87 8.46
C ASP A 38 1.86 7.86 7.04
N THR A 39 2.70 6.87 6.73
CA THR A 39 3.27 6.71 5.40
C THR A 39 2.25 6.19 4.42
N LEU A 40 1.53 5.13 4.80
CA LEU A 40 0.46 4.57 3.98
C LEU A 40 -0.62 5.60 3.68
N ASN A 41 -0.98 6.45 4.63
CA ASN A 41 -1.99 7.50 4.48
C ASN A 41 -1.70 8.46 3.33
N ARG A 42 -0.41 8.75 3.05
CA ARG A 42 -0.01 9.65 1.96
C ARG A 42 -0.30 9.08 0.58
N PHE A 43 -0.41 7.74 0.46
CA PHE A 43 -0.69 7.09 -0.80
C PHE A 43 -2.13 7.33 -1.26
N TYR A 44 -3.07 7.53 -0.35
CA TYR A 44 -4.50 7.56 -0.67
C TYR A 44 -5.01 8.95 -1.04
N LYS A 45 -6.10 8.99 -1.82
CA LYS A 45 -6.88 10.23 -2.01
C LYS A 45 -7.49 10.67 -0.68
N LYS A 46 -7.35 11.95 -0.32
CA LYS A 46 -7.89 12.53 0.92
C LYS A 46 -9.42 12.47 1.07
N ARG A 47 -10.16 12.26 -0.04
CA ARG A 47 -11.62 12.20 -0.05
C ARG A 47 -12.20 10.92 0.57
N HIS A 48 -11.38 9.88 0.73
CA HIS A 48 -11.84 8.59 1.23
C HIS A 48 -11.87 8.58 2.75
N THR A 49 -13.02 8.26 3.33
CA THR A 49 -13.19 8.12 4.79
C THR A 49 -12.56 6.85 5.33
N ARG A 50 -12.47 5.80 4.51
CA ARG A 50 -11.78 4.54 4.80
C ARG A 50 -10.78 4.20 3.70
N ARG A 51 -9.61 3.72 4.10
CA ARG A 51 -8.49 3.39 3.21
C ARG A 51 -8.44 1.89 2.97
N VAL A 52 -8.53 1.45 1.71
CA VAL A 52 -8.52 0.02 1.38
C VAL A 52 -7.07 -0.48 1.31
N LEU A 53 -6.73 -1.45 2.15
CA LEU A 53 -5.41 -2.07 2.18
C LEU A 53 -5.55 -3.59 2.10
N ALA A 54 -5.01 -4.17 1.03
CA ALA A 54 -4.89 -5.62 0.89
C ALA A 54 -3.43 -6.02 1.15
N ASP A 55 -3.17 -6.70 2.26
CA ASP A 55 -1.87 -7.26 2.57
C ASP A 55 -1.90 -8.77 2.31
N ILE A 56 -1.44 -9.16 1.12
CA ILE A 56 -1.51 -10.56 0.66
C ILE A 56 -0.57 -11.46 1.46
N LYS A 57 0.50 -10.89 2.03
CA LYS A 57 1.49 -11.64 2.81
C LYS A 57 1.33 -11.48 4.31
N GLY A 58 0.42 -10.64 4.77
CA GLY A 58 0.11 -10.43 6.19
C GLY A 58 1.32 -9.96 6.99
N ILE A 59 2.17 -9.12 6.40
CA ILE A 59 3.39 -8.59 7.02
C ILE A 59 3.13 -7.38 7.92
N LEU A 60 1.96 -6.75 7.82
CA LEU A 60 1.56 -5.62 8.65
C LEU A 60 0.63 -6.04 9.80
N ASP A 61 0.63 -5.22 10.84
CA ASP A 61 -0.26 -5.38 12.00
C ASP A 61 -1.70 -4.99 11.63
N ARG A 62 -2.57 -5.99 11.58
CA ARG A 62 -3.99 -5.84 11.23
C ARG A 62 -4.73 -4.94 12.22
N GLU A 63 -4.61 -5.20 13.52
CA GLU A 63 -5.39 -4.51 14.56
C GLU A 63 -5.03 -3.02 14.54
N ARG A 64 -3.73 -2.72 14.50
CA ARG A 64 -3.22 -1.35 14.38
C ARG A 64 -3.78 -0.61 13.16
N LEU A 65 -3.94 -1.29 12.03
CA LEU A 65 -4.45 -0.69 10.79
C LEU A 65 -5.97 -0.54 10.81
N GLU A 66 -6.71 -1.51 11.33
CA GLU A 66 -8.15 -1.40 11.50
C GLU A 66 -8.51 -0.24 12.46
N GLU A 67 -7.79 -0.11 13.58
CA GLU A 67 -7.91 1.03 14.51
C GLU A 67 -7.57 2.38 13.86
N ALA A 68 -6.61 2.40 12.93
CA ALA A 68 -6.27 3.57 12.13
C ALA A 68 -7.29 3.86 11.01
N GLY A 69 -8.42 3.12 10.94
CA GLY A 69 -9.53 3.38 10.02
C GLY A 69 -9.40 2.73 8.64
N TYR A 70 -8.52 1.74 8.49
CA TYR A 70 -8.37 1.03 7.22
C TYR A 70 -9.48 -0.02 7.04
N LEU A 71 -9.85 -0.27 5.78
CA LEU A 71 -10.51 -1.50 5.37
C LEU A 71 -9.40 -2.50 5.02
N TYR A 72 -9.03 -3.29 6.02
CA TYR A 72 -7.94 -4.25 5.92
C TYR A 72 -8.45 -5.60 5.39
N TRP A 73 -7.73 -6.18 4.44
CA TRP A 73 -7.96 -7.52 3.93
C TRP A 73 -6.63 -8.27 3.78
N ARG A 74 -6.64 -9.58 4.05
CA ARG A 74 -5.52 -10.48 3.78
C ARG A 74 -6.04 -11.86 3.35
N LEU A 75 -5.20 -12.64 2.69
CA LEU A 75 -5.45 -14.04 2.34
C LEU A 75 -5.04 -14.99 3.49
#